data_AF-A0AAF0IBQ4-F1
#
_entry.id   AF-A0AAF0IBQ4-F1
#
_cell.length_a   1.000
_cell.length_b   1.000
_cell.length_c   1.000
_cell.angle_alpha   90.00
_cell.angle_beta   90.00
_cell.angle_gamma   90.00
#
_symmetry.space_group_name_H-M   'P 1'
#
loop_
_entity.id
_entity.type
_entity.pdbx_description
1 polymer ?
#
loop_
_entity_poly.entity_id
_entity_poly.type
_entity_poly.pdbx_seq_one_letter_code
_entity_poly.pdbx_strand_id
1 'polypeptide(L)'
;MSERKKSVLFISTFNSARSQIAEALLNNLYGDFYEAYSAGLKPTDIHPLAVKVMNEIGIDISGKKPKSIDEFAGSMIFDYVVTLCDEDFEVCPYFPGGKNYIHKSIDASFQLEGKSELYIADFRRMRDEIKSFIINTFKPEVAAGKPIREVLELRKIPDKFLKYLRKVEPIERISAPFRRFIELESSSGILLISCIVVALLLSNVLGYLYLDVWELEISLSVYVFTVTKPLRLWFNEGLMALFFLLVGLELKREFLVGELTTMKKIALPAFAALGGMIFPIIIYSALNMGGVGEPGWGIPMATDIAIVLGVATLIGRGIPDSLKVFLASFAIIDDIGAVIAIALFYPSELYLPAFIVIAVFTASLVAVNYLGAKNMILYFVLGVGLWFGFLESGVEPALAGLILALTIPAKRALGSTEFLDVCYASIEELEKSVPISKREIDAERDMTVNVIDKACDMTVPLLVRIQQIIHPWVGFLIIPLFILANTGVDLWGLDLGFILTQPVTLGVVAGLFLGKQIGITLFSYISVKTKLASLPSGVGWRHIYGAALLGGIGFTMSLFISHLAFTASALLDMAKIGILLGSLISGLAGWIYFKLIAKVK
;
A
#
# COMPACT_ATOMS: atom_id res chain seq x y z
N MET A 1 -27.94 -3.03 -3.57
CA MET A 1 -27.90 -3.83 -4.81
C MET A 1 -27.26 -5.15 -4.45
N SER A 2 -27.96 -6.26 -4.63
CA SER A 2 -27.40 -7.61 -4.47
C SER A 2 -26.17 -7.72 -5.37
N GLU A 3 -24.98 -7.97 -4.80
CA GLU A 3 -23.80 -8.28 -5.61
C GLU A 3 -24.10 -9.52 -6.46
N ARG A 4 -23.69 -9.49 -7.73
CA ARG A 4 -23.84 -10.62 -8.65
C ARG A 4 -22.90 -11.73 -8.20
N LYS A 5 -23.41 -12.95 -8.03
CA LYS A 5 -22.58 -14.14 -7.75
C LYS A 5 -21.55 -14.35 -8.87
N LYS A 6 -20.31 -14.65 -8.50
CA LYS A 6 -19.25 -14.95 -9.47
C LYS A 6 -19.44 -16.36 -10.01
N SER A 7 -19.39 -16.55 -11.33
CA SER A 7 -19.58 -17.87 -11.94
C SER A 7 -18.27 -18.68 -11.97
N VAL A 8 -18.34 -19.95 -11.56
CA VAL A 8 -17.18 -20.86 -11.50
C VAL A 8 -17.49 -22.14 -12.26
N LEU A 9 -16.61 -22.56 -13.18
CA LEU A 9 -16.72 -23.82 -13.92
C LEU A 9 -15.62 -24.79 -13.48
N PHE A 10 -15.99 -25.93 -12.90
CA PHE A 10 -15.08 -27.05 -12.60
C PHE A 10 -15.07 -28.07 -13.73
N ILE A 11 -13.89 -28.45 -14.19
CA ILE A 11 -13.73 -29.38 -15.32
C ILE A 11 -12.88 -30.56 -14.89
N SER A 12 -13.36 -31.77 -15.15
CA SER A 12 -12.60 -33.01 -15.02
C SER A 12 -12.91 -33.93 -16.20
N THR A 13 -12.07 -34.92 -16.50
CA THR A 13 -12.21 -35.78 -17.69
C THR A 13 -13.62 -36.34 -17.89
N PHE A 14 -14.19 -36.97 -16.85
CA PHE A 14 -15.44 -37.73 -16.96
C PHE A 14 -16.69 -37.05 -16.38
N ASN A 15 -16.55 -35.91 -15.71
CA ASN A 15 -17.62 -35.24 -14.94
C ASN A 15 -18.51 -36.16 -14.07
N SER A 16 -17.96 -37.27 -13.59
CA SER A 16 -18.66 -38.29 -12.80
C SER A 16 -18.41 -38.20 -11.30
N ALA A 17 -17.30 -37.59 -10.87
CA ALA A 17 -16.92 -37.47 -9.46
C ALA A 17 -16.28 -36.11 -9.12
N ARG A 18 -14.99 -35.90 -9.42
CA ARG A 18 -14.19 -34.72 -9.01
C ARG A 18 -14.89 -33.38 -9.20
N SER A 19 -15.27 -33.05 -10.44
CA SER A 19 -15.91 -31.77 -10.76
C SER A 19 -17.35 -31.66 -10.22
N GLN A 20 -18.09 -32.76 -10.08
CA GLN A 20 -19.42 -32.79 -9.43
C GLN A 20 -19.33 -32.51 -7.93
N ILE A 21 -18.37 -33.15 -7.26
CA ILE A 21 -18.05 -32.91 -5.85
C ILE A 21 -17.66 -31.44 -5.64
N ALA A 22 -16.81 -30.89 -6.52
CA ALA A 22 -16.37 -29.50 -6.43
C ALA A 22 -17.52 -28.50 -6.64
N GLU A 23 -18.37 -28.72 -7.66
CA GLU A 23 -19.58 -27.91 -7.89
C GLU A 23 -20.47 -27.89 -6.65
N ALA A 24 -20.77 -29.07 -6.09
CA ALA A 24 -21.66 -29.20 -4.94
C ALA A 24 -21.06 -28.59 -3.66
N LEU A 25 -19.77 -28.78 -3.41
CA LEU A 25 -19.08 -28.20 -2.26
C LEU A 25 -19.04 -26.66 -2.34
N LEU A 26 -18.72 -26.09 -3.50
CA LEU A 26 -18.64 -24.62 -3.63
C LEU A 26 -20.02 -23.98 -3.48
N ASN A 27 -21.05 -24.55 -4.11
CA ASN A 27 -22.42 -24.07 -3.98
C ASN A 27 -22.97 -24.20 -2.54
N ASN A 28 -22.57 -25.23 -1.79
CA ASN A 28 -22.97 -25.38 -0.39
C ASN A 28 -22.21 -24.44 0.56
N LEU A 29 -20.88 -24.34 0.41
CA LEU A 29 -20.04 -23.55 1.31
C LEU A 29 -20.16 -22.04 1.08
N TYR A 30 -20.22 -21.62 -0.18
CA TYR A 30 -20.14 -20.20 -0.56
C TYR A 30 -21.18 -19.82 -1.63
N GLY A 31 -22.33 -20.49 -1.64
CA GLY A 31 -23.40 -20.26 -2.61
C GLY A 31 -23.97 -18.83 -2.62
N ASP A 32 -23.75 -18.03 -1.57
CA ASP A 32 -24.14 -16.61 -1.54
C ASP A 32 -23.22 -15.73 -2.40
N PHE A 33 -21.97 -16.15 -2.61
CA PHE A 33 -20.93 -15.38 -3.33
C PHE A 33 -20.60 -15.96 -4.71
N TYR A 34 -20.76 -17.27 -4.87
CA TYR A 34 -20.41 -17.99 -6.09
C TYR A 34 -21.58 -18.79 -6.63
N GLU A 35 -21.55 -18.99 -7.94
CA GLU A 35 -22.44 -19.89 -8.65
C GLU A 35 -21.58 -20.89 -9.42
N ALA A 36 -21.52 -22.12 -8.91
CA ALA A 36 -20.64 -23.16 -9.43
C ALA A 36 -21.35 -24.08 -10.42
N TYR A 37 -20.61 -24.47 -11.45
CA TYR A 37 -20.99 -25.38 -12.52
C TYR A 37 -19.90 -26.42 -12.70
N SER A 38 -20.24 -27.60 -13.21
CA SER A 38 -19.28 -28.63 -13.61
C SER A 38 -19.51 -29.14 -15.03
N ALA A 39 -18.43 -29.59 -15.66
CA ALA A 39 -18.40 -30.20 -16.99
C ALA A 39 -17.24 -31.20 -17.15
N GLY A 40 -17.25 -31.96 -18.25
CA GLY A 40 -16.15 -32.86 -18.60
C GLY A 40 -15.96 -33.07 -20.09
N LEU A 41 -14.80 -33.64 -20.46
CA LEU A 41 -14.44 -33.93 -21.85
C LEU A 41 -15.20 -35.13 -22.41
N LYS A 42 -15.41 -36.15 -21.57
CA LYS A 42 -16.10 -37.39 -21.90
C LYS A 42 -17.06 -37.74 -20.76
N PRO A 43 -18.19 -37.02 -20.61
CA PRO A 43 -19.11 -37.22 -19.50
C PRO A 43 -19.58 -38.68 -19.41
N THR A 44 -19.56 -39.24 -18.20
CA THR A 44 -20.09 -40.58 -17.87
C THR A 44 -20.98 -40.47 -16.66
N ASP A 45 -21.77 -41.50 -16.37
CA ASP A 45 -22.69 -41.52 -15.22
C ASP A 45 -22.02 -41.12 -13.90
N ILE A 46 -22.80 -40.46 -13.03
CA ILE A 46 -22.29 -40.02 -11.74
C ILE A 46 -21.85 -41.23 -10.90
N HIS A 47 -20.66 -41.14 -10.32
CA HIS A 47 -20.06 -42.28 -9.65
C HIS A 47 -20.79 -42.57 -8.32
N PRO A 48 -21.28 -43.80 -8.06
CA PRO A 48 -22.05 -44.10 -6.86
C PRO A 48 -21.32 -43.81 -5.55
N LEU A 49 -19.99 -44.01 -5.51
CA LEU A 49 -19.19 -43.66 -4.33
C LEU A 49 -19.08 -42.16 -4.11
N ALA A 50 -19.11 -41.32 -5.16
CA ALA A 50 -19.14 -39.88 -5.01
C ALA A 50 -20.45 -39.45 -4.31
N VAL A 51 -21.58 -40.03 -4.73
CA VAL A 51 -22.88 -39.82 -4.08
C VAL A 51 -22.82 -40.23 -2.60
N LYS A 52 -22.26 -41.41 -2.32
CA LYS A 52 -22.13 -41.93 -0.95
C LYS A 52 -21.31 -41.02 -0.03
N VAL A 53 -20.11 -40.60 -0.44
CA VAL A 53 -19.23 -39.76 0.41
C VAL A 53 -19.72 -38.33 0.56
N MET A 54 -20.54 -37.82 -0.37
CA MET A 54 -21.18 -36.53 -0.26
C MET A 54 -22.41 -36.57 0.65
N ASN A 55 -23.19 -37.66 0.60
CA ASN A 55 -24.30 -37.88 1.54
C ASN A 55 -23.81 -37.98 3.00
N GLU A 56 -22.60 -38.51 3.25
CA GLU A 56 -22.00 -38.53 4.60
C GLU A 56 -21.83 -37.13 5.22
N ILE A 57 -21.69 -36.09 4.39
CA ILE A 57 -21.58 -34.69 4.83
C ILE A 57 -22.88 -33.88 4.58
N GLY A 58 -23.99 -34.57 4.32
CA GLY A 58 -25.30 -33.96 4.13
C GLY A 58 -25.50 -33.25 2.79
N ILE A 59 -24.73 -33.59 1.75
CA ILE A 59 -24.86 -33.00 0.41
C ILE A 59 -25.29 -34.08 -0.58
N ASP A 60 -26.53 -34.00 -1.06
CA ASP A 60 -27.04 -34.93 -2.07
C ASP A 60 -26.67 -34.47 -3.49
N ILE A 61 -25.91 -35.31 -4.20
CA ILE A 61 -25.56 -35.11 -5.62
C ILE A 61 -26.21 -36.16 -6.53
N SER A 62 -27.06 -37.05 -6.03
CA SER A 62 -27.66 -38.15 -6.80
C SER A 62 -28.48 -37.70 -8.01
N GLY A 63 -29.12 -36.53 -7.91
CA GLY A 63 -29.89 -35.92 -9.00
C GLY A 63 -29.07 -35.11 -10.01
N LYS A 64 -27.74 -35.01 -9.84
CA LYS A 64 -26.88 -34.25 -10.76
C LYS A 64 -26.63 -35.04 -12.04
N LYS A 65 -26.68 -34.33 -13.18
CA LYS A 65 -26.37 -34.89 -14.49
C LYS A 65 -24.95 -34.47 -14.92
N PRO A 66 -24.11 -35.43 -15.33
CA PRO A 66 -22.85 -35.16 -16.02
C PRO A 66 -23.11 -34.37 -17.32
N LYS A 67 -22.30 -33.34 -17.57
CA LYS A 67 -22.43 -32.39 -18.68
C LYS A 67 -21.15 -32.31 -19.50
N SER A 68 -21.28 -32.19 -20.82
CA SER A 68 -20.14 -31.96 -21.71
C SER A 68 -19.65 -30.52 -21.60
N ILE A 69 -18.35 -30.33 -21.78
CA ILE A 69 -17.74 -29.00 -21.90
C ILE A 69 -18.34 -28.19 -23.06
N ASP A 70 -18.81 -28.88 -24.11
CA ASP A 70 -19.41 -28.26 -25.30
C ASP A 70 -20.76 -27.60 -25.00
N GLU A 71 -21.47 -28.04 -23.95
CA GLU A 71 -22.74 -27.43 -23.53
C GLU A 71 -22.56 -25.97 -23.06
N PHE A 72 -21.34 -25.65 -22.63
CA PHE A 72 -20.95 -24.32 -22.16
C PHE A 72 -20.18 -23.51 -23.20
N ALA A 73 -19.71 -24.16 -24.27
CA ALA A 73 -18.91 -23.51 -25.30
C ALA A 73 -19.77 -22.50 -26.10
N GLY A 74 -19.44 -21.21 -25.96
CA GLY A 74 -20.09 -20.11 -26.69
C GLY A 74 -21.37 -19.54 -26.05
N SER A 75 -21.88 -20.14 -24.97
CA SER A 75 -23.12 -19.71 -24.30
C SER A 75 -22.88 -18.90 -23.02
N MET A 76 -21.75 -19.12 -22.33
CA MET A 76 -21.47 -18.51 -21.03
C MET A 76 -19.99 -18.18 -20.83
N ILE A 77 -19.70 -17.02 -20.24
CA ILE A 77 -18.35 -16.62 -19.80
C ILE A 77 -18.27 -16.81 -18.29
N PHE A 78 -17.26 -17.55 -17.82
CA PHE A 78 -17.04 -17.83 -16.40
C PHE A 78 -16.01 -16.89 -15.78
N ASP A 79 -16.27 -16.44 -14.56
CA ASP A 79 -15.29 -15.63 -13.80
C ASP A 79 -14.07 -16.48 -13.41
N TYR A 80 -14.27 -17.77 -13.13
CA TYR A 80 -13.22 -18.75 -12.88
C TYR A 80 -13.47 -20.06 -13.63
N VAL A 81 -12.42 -20.61 -14.22
CA VAL A 81 -12.39 -21.96 -14.77
C VAL A 81 -11.35 -22.75 -14.00
N VAL A 82 -11.76 -23.88 -13.44
CA VAL A 82 -10.93 -24.73 -12.60
C VAL A 82 -10.81 -26.11 -13.23
N THR A 83 -9.59 -26.56 -13.52
CA THR A 83 -9.33 -27.92 -14.02
C THR A 83 -8.85 -28.82 -12.88
N LEU A 84 -9.47 -29.99 -12.75
CA LEU A 84 -9.23 -30.98 -11.69
C LEU A 84 -8.64 -32.29 -12.23
N CYS A 85 -8.07 -32.25 -13.44
CA CYS A 85 -7.35 -33.36 -14.07
C CYS A 85 -6.18 -33.80 -13.21
N ASP A 86 -5.84 -35.08 -13.26
CA ASP A 86 -4.59 -35.58 -12.71
C ASP A 86 -3.47 -35.32 -13.72
N GLU A 87 -2.47 -34.51 -13.36
CA GLU A 87 -1.36 -34.14 -14.25
C GLU A 87 -0.51 -35.35 -14.68
N ASP A 88 -0.47 -36.41 -13.85
CA ASP A 88 0.37 -37.59 -14.11
C ASP A 88 -0.34 -38.64 -14.99
N PHE A 89 -1.68 -38.58 -15.09
CA PHE A 89 -2.48 -39.62 -15.75
C PHE A 89 -3.46 -39.11 -16.82
N GLU A 90 -3.72 -37.80 -16.92
CA GLU A 90 -4.75 -37.25 -17.82
C GLU A 90 -4.29 -36.04 -18.63
N VAL A 91 -4.82 -35.89 -19.84
CA VAL A 91 -4.66 -34.64 -20.62
C VAL A 91 -5.62 -33.60 -20.05
N CYS A 92 -5.07 -32.50 -19.54
CA CYS A 92 -5.87 -31.46 -18.91
C CYS A 92 -6.82 -30.75 -19.90
N PRO A 93 -8.12 -30.68 -19.60
CA PRO A 93 -9.09 -30.00 -20.44
C PRO A 93 -8.82 -28.51 -20.54
N TYR A 94 -8.90 -27.97 -21.75
CA TYR A 94 -8.87 -26.53 -21.99
C TYR A 94 -10.28 -26.01 -22.32
N PHE A 95 -10.69 -24.91 -21.68
CA PHE A 95 -11.94 -24.19 -21.97
C PHE A 95 -11.64 -22.73 -22.28
N PRO A 96 -11.99 -22.18 -23.46
CA PRO A 96 -11.61 -20.82 -23.84
C PRO A 96 -12.46 -19.70 -23.17
N GLY A 97 -13.55 -20.03 -22.47
CA GLY A 97 -14.53 -19.06 -21.94
C GLY A 97 -14.32 -18.58 -20.49
N GLY A 98 -13.12 -18.71 -19.92
CA GLY A 98 -12.80 -18.26 -18.56
C GLY A 98 -12.04 -16.93 -18.49
N LYS A 99 -12.34 -16.09 -17.49
CA LYS A 99 -11.54 -14.89 -17.17
C LYS A 99 -10.27 -15.22 -16.38
N ASN A 100 -10.37 -16.16 -15.43
CA ASN A 100 -9.27 -16.65 -14.62
C ASN A 100 -9.21 -18.18 -14.69
N TYR A 101 -8.01 -18.73 -14.76
CA TYR A 101 -7.78 -20.18 -14.85
C TYR A 101 -7.02 -20.67 -13.61
N ILE A 102 -7.52 -21.73 -13.02
CA ILE A 102 -6.91 -22.38 -11.85
C ILE A 102 -6.78 -23.87 -12.16
N HIS A 103 -5.61 -24.44 -11.91
CA HIS A 103 -5.43 -25.88 -12.00
C HIS A 103 -5.17 -26.45 -10.61
N LYS A 104 -5.78 -27.60 -10.32
CA LYS A 104 -5.53 -28.38 -9.12
C LYS A 104 -5.48 -29.85 -9.50
N SER A 105 -4.29 -30.43 -9.48
CA SER A 105 -4.13 -31.88 -9.61
C SER A 105 -4.80 -32.57 -8.43
N ILE A 106 -5.69 -33.51 -8.75
CA ILE A 106 -6.40 -34.38 -7.82
C ILE A 106 -6.14 -35.81 -8.30
N ASP A 107 -5.47 -36.58 -7.43
CA ASP A 107 -5.05 -37.95 -7.68
C ASP A 107 -6.22 -38.83 -8.18
N ALA A 108 -6.04 -39.40 -9.37
CA ALA A 108 -6.98 -40.27 -10.06
C ALA A 108 -6.57 -41.75 -10.03
N SER A 109 -5.46 -42.10 -9.36
CA SER A 109 -4.94 -43.48 -9.25
C SER A 109 -5.99 -44.46 -8.71
N PHE A 110 -6.91 -43.97 -7.89
CA PHE A 110 -8.03 -44.71 -7.30
C PHE A 110 -9.24 -44.90 -8.22
N GLN A 111 -9.17 -44.57 -9.52
CA GLN A 111 -10.29 -44.78 -10.45
C GLN A 111 -10.13 -46.06 -11.30
N LEU A 112 -9.06 -46.82 -11.08
CA LEU A 112 -8.73 -48.05 -11.81
C LEU A 112 -8.81 -49.26 -10.86
N GLU A 113 -9.92 -50.01 -10.98
CA GLU A 113 -10.19 -51.35 -10.44
C GLU A 113 -10.72 -51.54 -8.98
N GLY A 114 -11.95 -52.07 -8.88
CA GLY A 114 -12.32 -53.13 -7.92
C GLY A 114 -13.08 -52.75 -6.64
N LYS A 115 -14.25 -53.38 -6.42
CA LYS A 115 -15.17 -53.23 -5.28
C LYS A 115 -14.55 -53.65 -3.91
N SER A 116 -13.86 -52.75 -3.21
CA SER A 116 -13.43 -52.99 -1.81
C SER A 116 -13.64 -51.78 -0.88
N GLU A 117 -13.59 -51.99 0.44
CA GLU A 117 -13.66 -50.91 1.45
C GLU A 117 -12.49 -49.91 1.38
N LEU A 118 -11.37 -50.26 0.72
CA LEU A 118 -10.26 -49.33 0.50
C LEU A 118 -10.70 -48.11 -0.35
N TYR A 119 -11.54 -48.35 -1.36
CA TYR A 119 -11.95 -47.33 -2.34
C TYR A 119 -12.82 -46.22 -1.78
N ILE A 120 -13.63 -46.48 -0.75
CA ILE A 120 -14.45 -45.41 -0.15
C ILE A 120 -13.58 -44.42 0.62
N ALA A 121 -12.47 -44.89 1.21
CA ALA A 121 -11.52 -44.03 1.89
C ALA A 121 -10.85 -43.06 0.89
N ASP A 122 -10.57 -43.53 -0.33
CA ASP A 122 -9.99 -42.70 -1.39
C ASP A 122 -10.98 -41.64 -1.89
N PHE A 123 -12.27 -41.99 -2.05
CA PHE A 123 -13.31 -41.01 -2.36
C PHE A 123 -13.50 -39.98 -1.24
N ARG A 124 -13.35 -40.38 0.04
CA ARG A 124 -13.34 -39.44 1.17
C ARG A 124 -12.12 -38.52 1.12
N ARG A 125 -10.93 -39.07 0.85
CA ARG A 125 -9.69 -38.29 0.70
C ARG A 125 -9.82 -37.27 -0.43
N MET A 126 -10.30 -37.69 -1.61
CA MET A 126 -10.58 -36.80 -2.74
C MET A 126 -11.58 -35.70 -2.38
N ARG A 127 -12.70 -36.05 -1.71
CA ARG A 127 -13.68 -35.07 -1.23
C ARG A 127 -13.04 -34.04 -0.30
N ASP A 128 -12.24 -34.49 0.66
CA ASP A 128 -11.64 -33.63 1.68
C ASP A 128 -10.52 -32.75 1.11
N GLU A 129 -9.79 -33.26 0.12
CA GLU A 129 -8.81 -32.48 -0.66
C GLU A 129 -9.49 -31.40 -1.50
N ILE A 130 -10.55 -31.73 -2.25
CA ILE A 130 -11.33 -30.76 -3.03
C ILE A 130 -11.95 -29.71 -2.09
N LYS A 131 -12.47 -30.13 -0.93
CA LYS A 131 -13.01 -29.21 0.08
C LYS A 131 -11.95 -28.24 0.59
N SER A 132 -10.75 -28.74 0.90
CA SER A 132 -9.63 -27.92 1.37
C SER A 132 -9.18 -26.93 0.30
N PHE A 133 -9.08 -27.37 -0.96
CA PHE A 133 -8.81 -26.51 -2.10
C PHE A 133 -9.88 -25.39 -2.23
N ILE A 134 -11.17 -25.74 -2.21
CA ILE A 134 -12.26 -24.76 -2.28
C ILE A 134 -12.17 -23.73 -1.15
N ILE A 135 -11.92 -24.18 0.08
CA ILE A 135 -11.79 -23.31 1.25
C ILE A 135 -10.61 -22.37 1.11
N ASN A 136 -9.48 -22.79 0.53
CA ASN A 136 -8.29 -21.95 0.40
C ASN A 136 -8.38 -20.98 -0.78
N THR A 137 -9.00 -21.40 -1.89
CA THR A 137 -9.00 -20.66 -3.16
C THR A 137 -10.21 -19.76 -3.31
N PHE A 138 -11.39 -20.20 -2.87
CA PHE A 138 -12.66 -19.49 -3.05
C PHE A 138 -13.21 -18.92 -1.74
N LYS A 139 -12.37 -18.85 -0.69
CA LYS A 139 -12.72 -18.07 0.49
C LYS A 139 -13.02 -16.65 0.03
N PRO A 140 -14.23 -16.12 0.22
CA PRO A 140 -14.49 -14.75 -0.13
C PRO A 140 -13.52 -13.86 0.67
N GLU A 141 -12.81 -12.96 -0.01
CA GLU A 141 -11.95 -11.95 0.61
C GLU A 141 -12.82 -10.94 1.36
N VAL A 142 -13.35 -11.34 2.51
CA VAL A 142 -14.21 -10.45 3.30
C VAL A 142 -13.42 -9.69 4.36
N ALA A 143 -12.11 -9.47 4.18
CA ALA A 143 -11.29 -8.95 5.28
C ALA A 143 -10.10 -8.07 4.91
N ALA A 144 -9.91 -7.68 3.64
CA ALA A 144 -8.95 -6.63 3.34
C ALA A 144 -9.63 -5.27 3.60
N GLY A 145 -9.24 -4.57 4.68
CA GLY A 145 -9.70 -3.21 4.98
C GLY A 145 -11.03 -3.07 5.75
N LYS A 146 -11.66 -4.16 6.18
CA LYS A 146 -12.87 -4.09 7.02
C LYS A 146 -12.51 -3.94 8.51
N PRO A 147 -13.27 -3.17 9.30
CA PRO A 147 -13.08 -3.10 10.75
C PRO A 147 -13.06 -4.51 11.36
N ILE A 148 -12.14 -4.75 12.31
CA ILE A 148 -11.97 -6.07 12.99
C ILE A 148 -13.32 -6.67 13.40
N ARG A 149 -14.25 -5.85 13.89
CA ARG A 149 -15.60 -6.26 14.25
C ARG A 149 -16.37 -6.98 13.12
N GLU A 150 -16.34 -6.45 11.90
CA GLU A 150 -17.03 -7.07 10.77
C GLU A 150 -16.37 -8.39 10.38
N VAL A 151 -15.03 -8.44 10.40
CA VAL A 151 -14.27 -9.67 10.14
C VAL A 151 -14.60 -10.77 11.17
N LEU A 152 -14.82 -10.39 12.43
CA LEU A 152 -15.18 -11.31 13.51
C LEU A 152 -16.63 -11.80 13.41
N GLU A 153 -17.57 -10.94 13.03
CA GLU A 153 -18.97 -11.30 12.75
C GLU A 153 -19.07 -12.27 11.55
N LEU A 154 -18.27 -12.04 10.50
CA LEU A 154 -18.20 -12.90 9.31
C LEU A 154 -17.59 -14.28 9.57
N ARG A 155 -16.71 -14.40 10.57
CA ARG A 155 -16.05 -15.67 10.94
C ARG A 155 -16.90 -16.54 11.87
N LYS A 156 -18.16 -16.20 12.13
CA LYS A 156 -19.10 -16.95 13.01
C LYS A 156 -18.52 -17.23 14.41
N ILE A 157 -17.77 -16.27 14.96
CA ILE A 157 -17.28 -16.36 16.34
C ILE A 157 -18.49 -16.28 17.28
N PRO A 158 -18.58 -17.11 18.33
CA PRO A 158 -19.76 -17.18 19.20
C PRO A 158 -20.18 -15.80 19.74
N ASP A 159 -21.48 -15.48 19.73
CA ASP A 159 -22.03 -14.17 20.17
C ASP A 159 -21.56 -13.74 21.57
N LYS A 160 -21.22 -14.71 22.44
CA LYS A 160 -20.64 -14.43 23.76
C LYS A 160 -19.35 -13.60 23.65
N PHE A 161 -18.51 -13.85 22.65
CA PHE A 161 -17.24 -13.13 22.42
C PHE A 161 -17.47 -11.70 21.89
N LEU A 162 -18.48 -11.51 21.03
CA LEU A 162 -18.88 -10.19 20.54
C LEU A 162 -19.35 -9.26 21.68
N LYS A 163 -19.93 -9.82 22.75
CA LYS A 163 -20.33 -9.07 23.95
C LYS A 163 -19.14 -8.50 24.73
N TYR A 164 -17.98 -9.16 24.72
CA TYR A 164 -16.77 -8.69 25.39
C TYR A 164 -16.08 -7.58 24.59
N LEU A 165 -16.09 -7.65 23.26
CA LEU A 165 -15.61 -6.59 22.36
C LEU A 165 -16.49 -5.32 22.37
N ARG A 166 -17.72 -5.42 22.88
CA ARG A 166 -18.65 -4.26 23.02
C ARG A 166 -18.33 -3.34 24.20
N LYS A 167 -17.47 -3.74 25.13
CA LYS A 167 -17.07 -2.87 26.25
C LYS A 167 -16.04 -1.85 25.76
N VAL A 168 -16.55 -0.83 25.09
CA VAL A 168 -15.79 0.37 24.76
C VAL A 168 -15.60 1.14 26.07
N GLU A 169 -14.36 1.39 26.48
CA GLU A 169 -14.10 2.21 27.66
C GLU A 169 -14.70 3.61 27.47
N PRO A 170 -15.09 4.34 28.54
CA PRO A 170 -15.66 5.68 28.41
C PRO A 170 -14.77 6.64 27.62
N ILE A 171 -13.45 6.50 27.75
CA ILE A 171 -12.47 7.32 27.04
C ILE A 171 -12.40 6.96 25.55
N GLU A 172 -12.57 5.67 25.23
CA GLU A 172 -12.68 5.20 23.84
C GLU A 172 -13.97 5.69 23.16
N ARG A 173 -15.05 6.00 23.89
CA ARG A 173 -16.24 6.62 23.27
C ARG A 173 -16.01 8.06 22.83
N ILE A 174 -15.15 8.79 23.53
CA ILE A 174 -14.79 10.17 23.22
C ILE A 174 -13.75 10.22 22.11
N SER A 175 -12.79 9.29 22.12
CA SER A 175 -11.76 9.21 21.07
C SER A 175 -12.20 8.43 19.83
N ALA A 176 -13.25 7.60 19.90
CA ALA A 176 -13.72 6.80 18.76
C ALA A 176 -14.08 7.62 17.51
N PRO A 177 -14.76 8.79 17.59
CA PRO A 177 -14.99 9.63 16.43
C PRO A 177 -13.69 10.14 15.80
N PHE A 178 -12.73 10.55 16.62
CA PHE A 178 -11.42 11.04 16.17
C PHE A 178 -10.57 9.92 15.57
N ARG A 179 -10.58 8.73 16.19
CA ARG A 179 -9.91 7.53 15.69
C ARG A 179 -10.51 7.06 14.37
N ARG A 180 -11.85 7.03 14.27
CA ARG A 180 -12.56 6.75 13.01
C ARG A 180 -12.27 7.78 11.93
N PHE A 181 -12.10 9.06 12.30
CA PHE A 181 -11.67 10.08 11.37
C PHE A 181 -10.26 9.78 10.86
N ILE A 182 -9.29 9.53 11.75
CA ILE A 182 -7.91 9.14 11.38
C ILE A 182 -7.87 7.86 10.51
N GLU A 183 -8.76 6.92 10.76
CA GLU A 183 -8.88 5.66 10.00
C GLU A 183 -9.45 5.86 8.58
N LEU A 184 -10.07 7.01 8.27
CA LEU A 184 -10.50 7.33 6.91
C LEU A 184 -9.31 7.83 6.10
N GLU A 185 -8.94 7.16 5.02
CA GLU A 185 -7.83 7.58 4.12
C GLU A 185 -7.99 9.04 3.63
N SER A 186 -9.23 9.50 3.43
CA SER A 186 -9.53 10.87 2.99
C SER A 186 -9.32 11.96 4.05
N SER A 187 -9.26 11.59 5.34
CA SER A 187 -9.13 12.55 6.44
C SER A 187 -7.79 13.28 6.43
N SER A 188 -6.71 12.57 6.09
CA SER A 188 -5.38 13.14 5.92
C SER A 188 -5.37 14.20 4.82
N GLY A 189 -5.87 13.87 3.62
CA GLY A 189 -5.96 14.82 2.49
C GLY A 189 -6.76 16.09 2.82
N ILE A 190 -7.90 15.97 3.52
CA ILE A 190 -8.70 17.14 3.94
C ILE A 190 -7.93 17.99 4.95
N LEU A 191 -7.24 17.36 5.92
CA LEU A 191 -6.42 18.05 6.90
C LEU A 191 -5.29 18.82 6.21
N LEU A 192 -4.59 18.18 5.27
CA LEU A 192 -3.51 18.82 4.51
C LEU A 192 -4.01 20.07 3.78
N ILE A 193 -5.12 19.97 3.02
CA ILE A 193 -5.73 21.13 2.34
C ILE A 193 -6.12 22.22 3.34
N SER A 194 -6.64 21.84 4.51
CA SER A 194 -6.99 22.80 5.57
C SER A 194 -5.76 23.52 6.10
N CYS A 195 -4.64 22.81 6.31
CA CYS A 195 -3.37 23.40 6.72
C CYS A 195 -2.80 24.38 5.67
N ILE A 196 -2.98 24.09 4.37
CA ILE A 196 -2.61 25.02 3.29
C ILE A 196 -3.38 26.33 3.43
N VAL A 197 -4.71 26.23 3.56
CA VAL A 197 -5.58 27.41 3.70
C VAL A 197 -5.22 28.20 4.96
N VAL A 198 -5.01 27.51 6.09
CA VAL A 198 -4.61 28.14 7.35
C VAL A 198 -3.25 28.81 7.23
N ALA A 199 -2.25 28.18 6.63
CA ALA A 199 -0.92 28.76 6.42
C ALA A 199 -1.00 30.05 5.59
N LEU A 200 -1.76 30.04 4.49
CA LEU A 200 -1.97 31.21 3.65
C LEU A 200 -2.73 32.32 4.40
N LEU A 201 -3.79 31.98 5.13
CA LEU A 201 -4.53 32.97 5.93
C LEU A 201 -3.66 33.60 7.01
N LEU A 202 -2.94 32.79 7.80
CA LEU A 202 -2.08 33.29 8.87
C LEU A 202 -0.93 34.14 8.32
N SER A 203 -0.30 33.71 7.22
CA SER A 203 0.78 34.47 6.59
C SER A 203 0.33 35.85 6.09
N ASN A 204 -0.95 36.02 5.76
CA ASN A 204 -1.49 37.28 5.24
C ASN A 204 -2.18 38.15 6.31
N VAL A 205 -2.68 37.54 7.39
CA VAL A 205 -3.33 38.24 8.50
C VAL A 205 -2.31 38.68 9.56
N LEU A 206 -1.39 37.78 9.92
CA LEU A 206 -0.37 38.03 10.94
C LEU A 206 0.94 38.56 10.33
N GLY A 207 1.15 38.37 9.02
CA GLY A 207 2.32 38.87 8.30
C GLY A 207 3.62 38.43 8.96
N TYR A 208 4.42 39.41 9.38
CA TYR A 208 5.70 39.22 10.06
C TYR A 208 5.61 38.33 11.31
N LEU A 209 4.56 38.44 12.12
CA LEU A 209 4.44 37.62 13.35
C LEU A 209 4.40 36.12 13.04
N TYR A 210 3.82 35.72 11.92
CA TYR A 210 3.80 34.32 11.51
C TYR A 210 5.16 33.90 10.92
N LEU A 211 5.82 34.77 10.16
CA LEU A 211 7.14 34.48 9.56
C LEU A 211 8.23 34.38 10.62
N ASP A 212 8.25 35.31 11.59
CA ASP A 212 9.24 35.39 12.67
C ASP A 212 9.26 34.12 13.52
N VAL A 213 8.10 33.51 13.79
CA VAL A 213 8.01 32.24 14.53
C VAL A 213 8.86 31.15 13.87
N TRP A 214 8.84 31.08 12.55
CA TRP A 214 9.59 30.07 11.80
C TRP A 214 11.07 30.42 11.64
N GLU A 215 11.44 31.69 11.84
CA GLU A 215 12.80 32.20 11.80
C GLU A 215 13.49 32.19 13.17
N LEU A 216 12.77 31.85 14.24
CA LEU A 216 13.35 31.67 15.58
C LEU A 216 14.56 30.73 15.54
N GLU A 217 15.74 31.26 15.85
CA GLU A 217 16.97 30.47 15.90
C GLU A 217 16.98 29.56 17.13
N ILE A 218 17.08 28.26 16.88
CA ILE A 218 17.27 27.25 17.92
C ILE A 218 18.68 26.72 17.78
N SER A 219 19.44 26.82 18.88
CA SER A 219 20.79 26.26 18.99
C SER A 219 20.77 25.01 19.86
N LEU A 220 21.33 23.93 19.34
CA LEU A 220 21.56 22.69 20.06
C LEU A 220 23.08 22.56 20.27
N SER A 221 23.50 22.61 21.54
CA SER A 221 24.91 22.55 21.92
C SER A 221 25.20 21.29 22.73
N VAL A 222 26.08 20.43 22.21
CA VAL A 222 26.58 19.22 22.88
C VAL A 222 28.10 19.30 22.96
N TYR A 223 28.60 19.77 24.10
CA TYR A 223 30.03 19.94 24.41
C TYR A 223 30.77 20.83 23.39
N VAL A 224 31.34 20.25 22.32
CA VAL A 224 32.07 20.99 21.27
C VAL A 224 31.23 21.21 20.00
N PHE A 225 30.09 20.55 19.88
CA PHE A 225 29.22 20.65 18.72
C PHE A 225 28.09 21.63 18.99
N THR A 226 28.05 22.72 18.23
CA THR A 226 26.97 23.70 18.30
C THR A 226 26.33 23.84 16.93
N VAL A 227 25.06 23.46 16.83
CA VAL A 227 24.27 23.59 15.61
C VAL A 227 23.17 24.62 15.86
N THR A 228 23.25 25.76 15.18
CA THR A 228 22.24 26.82 15.24
C THR A 228 21.51 26.88 13.92
N LYS A 229 20.19 26.69 13.95
CA LYS A 229 19.33 26.72 12.77
C LYS A 229 17.99 27.38 13.10
N PRO A 230 17.35 28.06 12.14
CA PRO A 230 15.97 28.52 12.29
C PRO A 230 15.03 27.35 12.58
N LEU A 231 13.94 27.61 13.31
CA LEU A 231 12.89 26.64 13.65
C LEU A 231 12.43 25.90 12.38
N ARG A 232 12.18 26.61 11.29
CA ARG A 232 11.79 26.00 10.00
C ARG A 232 12.75 24.91 9.55
N LEU A 233 14.05 25.16 9.63
CA LEU A 233 15.06 24.24 9.11
C LEU A 233 15.19 23.00 9.99
N TRP A 234 15.08 23.13 11.32
CA TRP A 234 14.99 21.98 12.23
C TRP A 234 13.80 21.08 11.91
N PHE A 235 12.65 21.69 11.65
CA PHE A 235 11.43 20.95 11.30
C PHE A 235 11.57 20.29 9.93
N ASN A 236 12.11 20.99 8.95
CA ASN A 236 12.32 20.43 7.61
C ASN A 236 13.32 19.27 7.65
N GLU A 237 14.51 19.44 8.21
CA GLU A 237 15.55 18.40 8.22
C GLU A 237 15.20 17.22 9.14
N GLY A 238 14.53 17.47 10.26
CA GLY A 238 14.16 16.44 11.23
C GLY A 238 12.89 15.68 10.88
N LEU A 239 11.80 16.39 10.59
CA LEU A 239 10.53 15.74 10.28
C LEU A 239 10.57 15.05 8.91
N MET A 240 11.27 15.62 7.92
CA MET A 240 11.41 14.94 6.62
C MET A 240 12.22 13.66 6.73
N ALA A 241 13.19 13.55 7.65
CA ALA A 241 13.85 12.27 7.90
C ALA A 241 12.85 11.19 8.37
N LEU A 242 11.84 11.54 9.16
CA LEU A 242 10.76 10.61 9.54
C LEU A 242 9.82 10.29 8.38
N PHE A 243 9.53 11.27 7.51
CA PHE A 243 8.77 11.04 6.27
C PHE A 243 9.51 10.06 5.35
N PHE A 244 10.80 10.27 5.08
CA PHE A 244 11.58 9.34 4.23
C PHE A 244 11.88 8.01 4.89
N LEU A 245 11.86 7.92 6.22
CA LEU A 245 11.81 6.64 6.91
C LEU A 245 10.52 5.89 6.57
N LEU A 246 9.36 6.54 6.59
CA LEU A 246 8.10 5.91 6.17
C LEU A 246 8.15 5.47 4.70
N VAL A 247 8.55 6.37 3.80
CA VAL A 247 8.67 6.07 2.36
C VAL A 247 9.64 4.92 2.12
N GLY A 248 10.78 4.88 2.82
CA GLY A 248 11.74 3.79 2.74
C GLY A 248 11.21 2.45 3.26
N LEU A 249 10.40 2.46 4.32
CA LEU A 249 9.76 1.26 4.86
C LEU A 249 8.70 0.73 3.89
N GLU A 250 7.92 1.64 3.30
CA GLU A 250 6.94 1.32 2.25
C GLU A 250 7.61 0.73 1.02
N LEU A 251 8.66 1.38 0.51
CA LEU A 251 9.45 0.88 -0.60
C LEU A 251 9.95 -0.55 -0.32
N LYS A 252 10.57 -0.75 0.84
CA LYS A 252 11.13 -2.04 1.21
C LYS A 252 10.02 -3.10 1.35
N ARG A 253 8.86 -2.75 1.88
CA ARG A 253 7.69 -3.66 1.95
C ARG A 253 7.20 -4.02 0.56
N GLU A 254 7.02 -3.04 -0.31
CA GLU A 254 6.52 -3.24 -1.67
C GLU A 254 7.45 -4.11 -2.51
N PHE A 255 8.77 -3.99 -2.33
CA PHE A 255 9.75 -4.87 -2.97
C PHE A 255 9.72 -6.31 -2.44
N LEU A 256 9.43 -6.50 -1.15
CA LEU A 256 9.50 -7.82 -0.52
C LEU A 256 8.20 -8.62 -0.66
N VAL A 257 7.05 -7.96 -0.54
CA VAL A 257 5.72 -8.61 -0.45
C VAL A 257 4.66 -7.95 -1.35
N GLY A 258 4.91 -6.74 -1.85
CA GLY A 258 3.91 -5.96 -2.57
C GLY A 258 4.00 -6.02 -4.10
N GLU A 259 3.54 -4.95 -4.75
CA GLU A 259 3.40 -4.88 -6.21
C GLU A 259 4.74 -4.67 -6.93
N LEU A 260 5.82 -4.34 -6.21
CA LEU A 260 7.15 -4.13 -6.79
C LEU A 260 8.01 -5.41 -6.83
N THR A 261 7.44 -6.56 -6.41
CA THR A 261 8.14 -7.85 -6.31
C THR A 261 8.56 -8.45 -7.66
N THR A 262 7.82 -8.18 -8.74
CA THR A 262 8.10 -8.76 -10.06
C THR A 262 8.35 -7.70 -11.11
N MET A 263 9.30 -7.97 -12.02
CA MET A 263 9.68 -7.03 -13.09
C MET A 263 8.50 -6.57 -13.96
N LYS A 264 7.52 -7.44 -14.20
CA LYS A 264 6.32 -7.08 -14.98
C LYS A 264 5.39 -6.11 -14.25
N LYS A 265 5.29 -6.21 -12.92
CA LYS A 265 4.43 -5.35 -12.11
C LYS A 265 5.07 -3.99 -11.83
N ILE A 266 6.39 -3.95 -11.58
CA ILE A 266 7.15 -2.70 -11.36
C ILE A 266 7.31 -1.87 -12.64
N ALA A 267 7.37 -2.50 -13.81
CA ALA A 267 7.71 -1.81 -15.05
C ALA A 267 6.76 -0.63 -15.33
N LEU A 268 5.44 -0.80 -15.22
CA LEU A 268 4.51 0.31 -15.52
C LEU A 268 4.70 1.50 -14.56
N PRO A 269 4.63 1.35 -13.22
CA PRO A 269 4.94 2.43 -12.28
C PRO A 269 6.33 3.05 -12.47
N ALA A 270 7.37 2.25 -12.70
CA ALA A 270 8.73 2.75 -12.84
C ALA A 270 8.92 3.60 -14.10
N PHE A 271 8.41 3.15 -15.25
CA PHE A 271 8.45 3.95 -16.48
C PHE A 271 7.60 5.22 -16.33
N ALA A 272 6.42 5.12 -15.71
CA ALA A 272 5.58 6.27 -15.41
C ALA A 272 6.32 7.31 -14.56
N ALA A 273 7.00 6.88 -13.48
CA ALA A 273 7.83 7.74 -12.62
C ALA A 273 8.99 8.37 -13.38
N LEU A 274 9.76 7.58 -14.14
CA LEU A 274 10.87 8.10 -14.95
C LEU A 274 10.40 9.20 -15.93
N GLY A 275 9.33 8.95 -16.69
CA GLY A 275 8.76 9.96 -17.57
C GLY A 275 8.22 11.16 -16.80
N GLY A 276 7.55 10.89 -15.68
CA GLY A 276 7.00 11.87 -14.74
C GLY A 276 8.04 12.75 -14.05
N MET A 277 9.32 12.36 -14.02
CA MET A 277 10.41 13.21 -13.54
C MET A 277 11.11 13.94 -14.69
N ILE A 278 11.45 13.22 -15.77
CA ILE A 278 12.28 13.76 -16.87
C ILE A 278 11.58 14.93 -17.58
N PHE A 279 10.29 14.80 -17.93
CA PHE A 279 9.59 15.84 -18.69
C PHE A 279 9.37 17.14 -17.92
N PRO A 280 8.95 17.12 -16.65
CA PRO A 280 8.90 18.35 -15.85
C PRO A 280 10.24 19.08 -15.77
N ILE A 281 11.34 18.32 -15.58
CA ILE A 281 12.70 18.89 -15.54
C ILE A 281 13.03 19.56 -16.87
N ILE A 282 12.81 18.87 -18.00
CA ILE A 282 13.08 19.44 -19.34
C ILE A 282 12.29 20.72 -19.57
N ILE A 283 11.00 20.74 -19.24
CA ILE A 283 10.14 21.91 -19.43
C ILE A 283 10.57 23.08 -18.55
N TYR A 284 10.89 22.83 -17.28
CA TYR A 284 11.37 23.86 -16.38
C TYR A 284 12.70 24.43 -16.85
N SER A 285 13.67 23.57 -17.16
CA SER A 285 15.00 23.96 -17.59
C SER A 285 14.95 24.73 -18.90
N ALA A 286 14.11 24.35 -19.85
CA ALA A 286 13.94 25.09 -21.10
C ALA A 286 13.49 26.55 -20.88
N LEU A 287 12.76 26.83 -19.80
CA LEU A 287 12.29 28.18 -19.46
C LEU A 287 13.27 28.96 -18.58
N ASN A 288 14.15 28.29 -17.83
CA ASN A 288 15.00 28.90 -16.81
C ASN A 288 16.52 28.77 -17.08
N MET A 289 16.92 28.15 -18.19
CA MET A 289 18.33 27.93 -18.54
C MET A 289 19.10 29.25 -18.65
N GLY A 290 20.25 29.35 -17.96
CA GLY A 290 21.10 30.54 -17.96
C GLY A 290 20.55 31.71 -17.13
N GLY A 291 19.44 31.51 -16.41
CA GLY A 291 18.83 32.50 -15.53
C GLY A 291 19.04 32.19 -14.05
N VAL A 292 18.67 33.13 -13.18
CA VAL A 292 18.73 32.98 -11.71
C VAL A 292 17.84 31.84 -11.17
N GLY A 293 16.86 31.39 -11.98
CA GLY A 293 15.96 30.29 -11.66
C GLY A 293 16.52 28.89 -11.98
N GLU A 294 17.68 28.78 -12.64
CA GLU A 294 18.27 27.51 -13.09
C GLU A 294 18.39 26.43 -11.98
N PRO A 295 18.78 26.77 -10.73
CA PRO A 295 18.86 25.77 -9.65
C PRO A 295 17.53 25.08 -9.32
N GLY A 296 16.38 25.66 -9.70
CA GLY A 296 15.05 25.13 -9.39
C GLY A 296 14.56 23.97 -10.27
N TRP A 297 15.41 23.38 -11.11
CA TRP A 297 15.00 22.34 -12.08
C TRP A 297 14.35 21.10 -11.44
N GLY A 298 14.71 20.77 -10.20
CA GLY A 298 14.11 19.66 -9.46
C GLY A 298 12.71 19.93 -8.94
N ILE A 299 12.28 21.20 -8.84
CA ILE A 299 11.02 21.57 -8.17
C ILE A 299 9.79 20.85 -8.75
N PRO A 300 9.56 20.83 -10.08
CA PRO A 300 8.35 20.21 -10.64
C PRO A 300 8.48 18.69 -10.85
N MET A 301 9.59 18.06 -10.44
CA MET A 301 9.81 16.62 -10.66
C MET A 301 9.03 15.74 -9.69
N ALA A 302 8.66 16.24 -8.50
CA ALA A 302 8.11 15.43 -7.42
C ALA A 302 6.58 15.41 -7.40
N THR A 303 6.02 14.43 -6.68
CA THR A 303 4.57 14.22 -6.51
C THR A 303 4.23 14.03 -5.03
N ASP A 304 3.24 14.75 -4.51
CA ASP A 304 2.74 14.60 -3.14
C ASP A 304 1.76 13.42 -3.06
N ILE A 305 2.25 12.27 -2.61
CA ILE A 305 1.45 11.04 -2.44
C ILE A 305 0.21 11.25 -1.55
N ALA A 306 0.33 12.03 -0.48
CA ALA A 306 -0.72 12.16 0.52
C ALA A 306 -1.91 12.96 -0.03
N ILE A 307 -1.64 14.05 -0.74
CA ILE A 307 -2.71 14.83 -1.40
C ILE A 307 -3.27 14.06 -2.59
N VAL A 308 -2.43 13.39 -3.39
CA VAL A 308 -2.91 12.58 -4.53
C VAL A 308 -3.88 11.49 -4.09
N LEU A 309 -3.52 10.71 -3.07
CA LEU A 309 -4.40 9.67 -2.52
C LEU A 309 -5.62 10.28 -1.82
N GLY A 310 -5.48 11.40 -1.13
CA GLY A 310 -6.59 12.16 -0.56
C GLY A 310 -7.61 12.59 -1.62
N VAL A 311 -7.17 13.14 -2.75
CA VAL A 311 -8.05 13.53 -3.87
C VAL A 311 -8.64 12.29 -4.55
N ALA A 312 -7.84 11.24 -4.76
CA ALA A 312 -8.32 10.01 -5.38
C ALA A 312 -9.41 9.32 -4.55
N THR A 313 -9.29 9.33 -3.22
CA THR A 313 -10.30 8.78 -2.31
C THR A 313 -11.56 9.64 -2.27
N LEU A 314 -11.45 10.97 -2.35
CA LEU A 314 -12.60 11.89 -2.46
C LEU A 314 -13.40 11.71 -3.76
N ILE A 315 -12.75 11.32 -4.86
CA ILE A 315 -13.41 10.98 -6.13
C ILE A 315 -14.23 9.68 -5.98
N GLY A 316 -13.83 8.79 -5.07
CA GLY A 316 -14.57 7.59 -4.70
C GLY A 316 -14.66 6.57 -5.83
N ARG A 317 -15.89 6.18 -6.21
CA ARG A 317 -16.16 5.09 -7.18
C ARG A 317 -15.72 5.38 -8.63
N GLY A 318 -15.28 6.61 -8.93
CA GLY A 318 -14.78 6.98 -10.25
C GLY A 318 -13.37 6.46 -10.58
N ILE A 319 -12.64 5.96 -9.58
CA ILE A 319 -11.26 5.46 -9.73
C ILE A 319 -11.23 3.97 -9.36
N PRO A 320 -10.80 3.07 -10.28
CA PRO A 320 -10.57 1.66 -9.98
C PRO A 320 -9.53 1.47 -8.87
N ASP A 321 -9.69 0.48 -8.00
CA ASP A 321 -8.74 0.23 -6.90
C ASP A 321 -7.34 -0.12 -7.42
N SER A 322 -7.26 -0.83 -8.55
CA SER A 322 -5.99 -1.10 -9.25
C SER A 322 -5.27 0.18 -9.71
N LEU A 323 -5.99 1.28 -9.96
CA LEU A 323 -5.39 2.57 -10.27
C LEU A 323 -4.86 3.27 -9.01
N LYS A 324 -5.54 3.14 -7.86
CA LYS A 324 -5.03 3.69 -6.59
C LYS A 324 -3.72 3.03 -6.18
N VAL A 325 -3.66 1.70 -6.34
CA VAL A 325 -2.43 0.93 -6.12
C VAL A 325 -1.33 1.37 -7.08
N PHE A 326 -1.64 1.57 -8.37
CA PHE A 326 -0.69 2.14 -9.33
C PHE A 326 -0.19 3.54 -8.91
N LEU A 327 -1.08 4.44 -8.48
CA LEU A 327 -0.73 5.79 -8.03
C LEU A 327 0.17 5.78 -6.81
N ALA A 328 -0.10 4.91 -5.83
CA ALA A 328 0.75 4.75 -4.65
C ALA A 328 2.15 4.26 -5.05
N SER A 329 2.25 3.21 -5.86
CA SER A 329 3.55 2.69 -6.34
C SER A 329 4.31 3.69 -7.20
N PHE A 330 3.61 4.42 -8.07
CA PHE A 330 4.19 5.49 -8.89
C PHE A 330 4.78 6.59 -7.99
N ALA A 331 4.02 7.08 -7.02
CA ALA A 331 4.45 8.17 -6.14
C ALA A 331 5.64 7.75 -5.26
N ILE A 332 5.65 6.52 -4.73
CA ILE A 332 6.80 5.99 -3.99
C ILE A 332 8.08 6.01 -4.86
N ILE A 333 8.01 5.54 -6.11
CA ILE A 333 9.19 5.52 -7.01
C ILE A 333 9.62 6.93 -7.38
N ASP A 334 8.67 7.83 -7.65
CA ASP A 334 8.90 9.25 -7.96
C ASP A 334 9.60 9.96 -6.78
N ASP A 335 9.15 9.74 -5.54
CA ASP A 335 9.76 10.29 -4.32
C ASP A 335 11.19 9.81 -4.11
N ILE A 336 11.46 8.52 -4.34
CA ILE A 336 12.82 7.97 -4.26
C ILE A 336 13.71 8.57 -5.34
N GLY A 337 13.17 8.69 -6.55
CA GLY A 337 13.87 9.36 -7.65
C GLY A 337 14.22 10.80 -7.28
N ALA A 338 13.27 11.54 -6.69
CA ALA A 338 13.47 12.91 -6.24
C ALA A 338 14.55 12.99 -5.15
N VAL A 339 14.53 12.08 -4.16
CA VAL A 339 15.55 12.00 -3.09
C VAL A 339 16.94 11.73 -3.66
N ILE A 340 17.06 10.80 -4.60
CA ILE A 340 18.35 10.50 -5.24
C ILE A 340 18.84 11.72 -6.02
N ALA A 341 17.94 12.41 -6.73
CA ALA A 341 18.28 13.64 -7.43
C ALA A 341 18.75 14.75 -6.46
N ILE A 342 18.05 14.93 -5.34
CA ILE A 342 18.46 15.86 -4.27
C ILE A 342 19.87 15.54 -3.77
N ALA A 343 20.13 14.28 -3.44
CA ALA A 343 21.41 13.83 -2.89
C ALA A 343 22.59 14.09 -3.85
N LEU A 344 22.35 14.00 -5.17
CA LEU A 344 23.41 14.13 -6.18
C LEU A 344 23.63 15.58 -6.64
N PHE A 345 22.58 16.40 -6.67
CA PHE A 345 22.62 17.70 -7.34
C PHE A 345 22.40 18.90 -6.42
N TYR A 346 21.95 18.69 -5.18
CA TYR A 346 21.79 19.75 -4.18
C TYR A 346 22.70 19.57 -2.94
N PRO A 347 23.95 19.04 -3.03
CA PRO A 347 24.85 19.07 -1.89
C PRO A 347 25.37 20.50 -1.65
N SER A 348 25.51 20.84 -0.38
CA SER A 348 26.28 22.00 0.07
C SER A 348 27.76 21.63 0.26
N GLU A 349 28.53 22.45 0.99
CA GLU A 349 29.95 22.18 1.24
C GLU A 349 30.12 20.85 2.01
N LEU A 350 30.85 19.91 1.39
CA LEU A 350 31.01 18.57 1.94
C LEU A 350 32.01 18.55 3.09
N TYR A 351 31.55 18.20 4.28
CA TYR A 351 32.41 17.98 5.44
C TYR A 351 32.79 16.50 5.57
N LEU A 352 33.96 16.13 5.02
CA LEU A 352 34.43 14.75 4.97
C LEU A 352 34.38 13.97 6.31
N PRO A 353 34.70 14.56 7.48
CA PRO A 353 34.63 13.82 8.75
C PRO A 353 33.23 13.33 9.10
N ALA A 354 32.17 14.02 8.68
CA ALA A 354 30.79 13.57 8.91
C ALA A 354 30.49 12.24 8.19
N PHE A 355 31.12 11.96 7.05
CA PHE A 355 30.94 10.70 6.33
C PHE A 355 31.48 9.49 7.10
N ILE A 356 32.49 9.69 7.97
CA ILE A 356 32.97 8.64 8.88
C ILE A 356 31.87 8.31 9.91
N VAL A 357 31.23 9.33 10.48
CA VAL A 357 30.11 9.16 11.41
C VAL A 357 28.96 8.41 10.73
N ILE A 358 28.57 8.84 9.52
CA ILE A 358 27.54 8.17 8.71
C ILE A 358 27.90 6.71 8.46
N ALA A 359 29.13 6.41 8.07
CA ALA A 359 29.60 5.05 7.79
C ALA A 359 29.56 4.17 9.04
N VAL A 360 30.00 4.69 10.19
CA VAL A 360 30.01 3.96 11.47
C VAL A 360 28.58 3.62 11.93
N PHE A 361 27.66 4.59 11.90
CA PHE A 361 26.27 4.34 12.29
C PHE A 361 25.55 3.41 11.31
N THR A 362 25.80 3.56 10.00
CA THR A 362 25.25 2.65 8.98
C THR A 362 25.77 1.22 9.17
N ALA A 363 27.08 1.04 9.37
CA ALA A 363 27.67 -0.25 9.64
C ALA A 363 27.11 -0.89 10.92
N SER A 364 26.88 -0.08 11.96
CA SER A 364 26.26 -0.52 13.21
C SER A 364 24.82 -1.00 12.99
N LEU A 365 24.01 -0.25 12.23
CA LEU A 365 22.65 -0.65 11.85
C LEU A 365 22.63 -1.97 11.07
N VAL A 366 23.54 -2.12 10.11
CA VAL A 366 23.69 -3.36 9.32
C VAL A 366 24.10 -4.52 10.23
N ALA A 367 25.05 -4.32 11.15
CA ALA A 367 25.49 -5.33 12.09
C ALA A 367 24.35 -5.77 13.03
N VAL A 368 23.59 -4.83 13.58
CA VAL A 368 22.42 -5.10 14.44
C VAL A 368 21.36 -5.92 13.69
N ASN A 369 21.09 -5.58 12.42
CA ASN A 369 20.19 -6.35 11.56
C ASN A 369 20.72 -7.75 11.25
N TYR A 370 22.01 -7.87 10.97
CA TYR A 370 22.66 -9.16 10.70
C TYR A 370 22.63 -10.08 11.93
N LEU A 371 22.83 -9.53 13.12
CA LEU A 371 22.70 -10.24 14.40
C LEU A 371 21.25 -10.60 14.77
N GLY A 372 20.28 -10.20 13.94
CA GLY A 372 18.87 -10.55 14.13
C GLY A 372 18.18 -9.80 15.27
N ALA A 373 18.77 -8.70 15.77
CA ALA A 373 18.15 -7.89 16.80
C ALA A 373 16.90 -7.20 16.26
N LYS A 374 15.78 -7.30 16.99
CA LYS A 374 14.48 -6.73 16.59
C LYS A 374 13.99 -5.63 17.55
N ASN A 375 14.91 -4.98 18.25
CA ASN A 375 14.59 -3.93 19.21
C ASN A 375 14.44 -2.57 18.50
N MET A 376 13.21 -2.04 18.47
CA MET A 376 12.89 -0.74 17.86
C MET A 376 13.74 0.42 18.39
N ILE A 377 13.97 0.47 19.71
CA ILE A 377 14.70 1.57 20.36
C ILE A 377 16.15 1.61 19.87
N LEU A 378 16.77 0.45 19.67
CA LEU A 378 18.15 0.36 19.18
C LEU A 378 18.28 0.94 17.77
N TYR A 379 17.37 0.60 16.86
CA TYR A 379 17.33 1.18 15.51
C TYR A 379 17.07 2.68 15.55
N PHE A 380 16.17 3.14 16.42
CA PHE A 380 15.87 4.56 16.56
C PHE A 380 17.08 5.37 17.04
N VAL A 381 17.77 4.91 18.09
CA VAL A 381 18.96 5.60 18.63
C VAL A 381 20.08 5.66 17.59
N LEU A 382 20.37 4.53 16.92
CA LEU A 382 21.37 4.50 15.85
C LEU A 382 20.95 5.37 14.65
N GLY A 383 19.65 5.42 14.33
CA GLY A 383 19.09 6.27 13.30
C GLY A 383 19.23 7.77 13.60
N VAL A 384 19.02 8.17 14.85
CA VAL A 384 19.26 9.55 15.30
C VAL A 384 20.75 9.91 15.18
N GLY A 385 21.65 8.99 15.56
CA GLY A 385 23.09 9.18 15.37
C GLY A 385 23.49 9.30 13.89
N LEU A 386 22.88 8.49 13.02
CA LEU A 386 23.04 8.59 11.57
C LEU A 386 22.58 9.95 11.04
N TRP A 387 21.41 10.43 11.49
CA TRP A 387 20.84 11.72 11.10
C TRP A 387 21.74 12.90 11.51
N PHE A 388 22.30 12.88 12.72
CA PHE A 388 23.30 13.88 13.13
C PHE A 388 24.53 13.89 12.22
N GLY A 389 24.97 12.71 11.75
CA GLY A 389 26.02 12.62 10.74
C GLY A 389 25.65 13.35 9.45
N PHE A 390 24.42 13.21 8.98
CA PHE A 390 23.97 13.91 7.77
C PHE A 390 23.83 15.43 7.96
N LEU A 391 23.36 15.90 9.13
CA LEU A 391 23.21 17.35 9.43
C LEU A 391 24.48 18.15 9.16
N GLU A 392 25.65 17.56 9.44
CA GLU A 392 26.96 18.18 9.26
C GLU A 392 27.61 17.83 7.91
N SER A 393 27.09 16.86 7.17
CA SER A 393 27.76 16.30 5.99
C SER A 393 27.72 17.19 4.74
N GLY A 394 26.83 18.18 4.74
CA GLY A 394 26.47 18.96 3.57
C GLY A 394 25.51 18.25 2.61
N VAL A 395 25.16 16.98 2.89
CA VAL A 395 24.16 16.20 2.17
C VAL A 395 22.84 16.24 2.94
N GLU A 396 21.73 16.13 2.22
CA GLU A 396 20.37 16.17 2.75
C GLU A 396 20.12 15.21 3.95
N PRO A 397 19.79 15.74 5.16
CA PRO A 397 19.50 14.95 6.37
C PRO A 397 18.39 13.93 6.23
N ALA A 398 17.43 14.17 5.34
CA ALA A 398 16.33 13.26 5.07
C ALA A 398 16.78 11.85 4.61
N LEU A 399 17.96 11.72 3.99
CA LEU A 399 18.53 10.43 3.56
C LEU A 399 18.78 9.46 4.72
N ALA A 400 19.00 9.97 5.93
CA ALA A 400 19.18 9.13 7.12
C ALA A 400 17.96 8.23 7.35
N GLY A 401 16.75 8.76 7.11
CA GLY A 401 15.51 7.99 7.20
C GLY A 401 15.45 6.82 6.22
N LEU A 402 15.86 7.06 4.97
CA LEU A 402 15.87 6.03 3.93
C LEU A 402 16.88 4.91 4.26
N ILE A 403 18.10 5.26 4.67
CA ILE A 403 19.12 4.27 5.08
C ILE A 403 18.65 3.47 6.29
N LEU A 404 18.06 4.13 7.29
CA LEU A 404 17.48 3.46 8.45
C LEU A 404 16.38 2.47 8.03
N ALA A 405 15.47 2.87 7.13
CA ALA A 405 14.43 1.98 6.61
C ALA A 405 15.02 0.72 5.94
N LEU A 406 16.06 0.89 5.13
CA LEU A 406 16.74 -0.20 4.43
C LEU A 406 17.45 -1.17 5.40
N THR A 407 17.85 -0.72 6.58
CA THR A 407 18.50 -1.57 7.59
C THR A 407 17.52 -2.25 8.57
N ILE A 408 16.28 -1.77 8.69
CA ILE A 408 15.26 -2.37 9.59
C ILE A 408 14.82 -3.77 9.10
N PRO A 409 14.76 -4.81 9.96
CA PRO A 409 14.43 -6.18 9.55
C PRO A 409 12.98 -6.34 9.10
N ALA A 410 12.81 -7.08 7.98
CA ALA A 410 11.51 -7.36 7.36
C ALA A 410 11.02 -8.82 7.55
N LYS A 411 11.82 -9.68 8.21
CA LYS A 411 11.44 -11.08 8.49
C LYS A 411 10.75 -11.20 9.84
N ARG A 412 9.64 -11.94 9.88
CA ARG A 412 8.96 -12.36 11.13
C ARG A 412 9.91 -13.18 12.01
N ALA A 413 9.75 -13.10 13.33
CA ALA A 413 10.54 -13.88 14.28
C ALA A 413 9.96 -15.28 14.47
N LEU A 414 8.63 -15.40 14.39
CA LEU A 414 7.91 -16.65 14.57
C LEU A 414 7.15 -17.01 13.27
N GLY A 415 7.27 -18.25 12.83
CA GLY A 415 6.50 -18.77 11.69
C GLY A 415 5.04 -19.06 12.08
N SER A 416 4.19 -19.30 11.08
CA SER A 416 2.76 -19.51 11.33
C SER A 416 2.49 -20.79 12.10
N THR A 417 3.28 -21.84 11.87
CA THR A 417 3.18 -23.14 12.54
C THR A 417 3.62 -23.04 13.99
N GLU A 418 4.78 -22.44 14.23
CA GLU A 418 5.33 -22.27 15.58
C GLU A 418 4.45 -21.34 16.43
N PHE A 419 3.81 -20.34 15.82
CA PHE A 419 2.82 -19.50 16.48
C PHE A 419 1.59 -20.30 16.94
N LEU A 420 1.06 -21.18 16.07
CA LEU A 420 -0.07 -22.02 16.43
C LEU A 420 0.27 -22.98 17.58
N ASP A 421 1.47 -23.56 17.56
CA ASP A 421 1.94 -24.45 18.63
C ASP A 421 1.99 -23.72 19.98
N VAL A 422 2.55 -22.50 20.00
CA VAL A 422 2.58 -21.66 21.22
C VAL A 422 1.17 -21.31 21.69
N CYS A 423 0.26 -20.94 20.78
CA CYS A 423 -1.12 -20.64 21.14
C CYS A 423 -1.85 -21.85 21.71
N TYR A 424 -1.75 -23.03 21.09
CA TYR A 424 -2.42 -24.23 21.57
C TYR A 424 -1.91 -24.64 22.95
N ALA A 425 -0.59 -24.63 23.16
CA ALA A 425 0.00 -24.94 24.47
C ALA A 425 -0.46 -23.96 25.56
N SER A 426 -0.48 -22.65 25.25
CA SER A 426 -0.91 -21.61 26.19
C SER A 426 -2.41 -21.71 26.52
N ILE A 427 -3.24 -22.06 25.53
CA ILE A 427 -4.68 -22.27 25.74
C ILE A 427 -4.91 -23.50 26.63
N GLU A 428 -4.22 -24.61 26.38
CA GLU A 428 -4.33 -25.83 27.18
C GLU A 428 -3.95 -25.58 28.66
N GLU A 429 -2.92 -24.78 28.91
CA GLU A 429 -2.51 -24.37 30.25
C GLU A 429 -3.57 -23.49 30.95
N LEU A 430 -4.18 -22.56 30.21
CA LEU A 430 -5.28 -21.73 30.71
C LEU A 430 -6.56 -22.52 31.00
N GLU A 431 -6.81 -23.62 30.28
CA GLU A 431 -7.96 -24.50 30.50
C GLU A 431 -7.79 -25.37 31.75
N LYS A 432 -6.56 -25.81 32.04
CA LYS A 432 -6.25 -26.64 33.23
C LYS A 432 -6.36 -25.88 34.56
N SER A 433 -6.33 -24.54 34.53
CA SER A 433 -6.34 -23.67 35.70
C SER A 433 -7.75 -23.09 36.01
N VAL A 434 -8.69 -23.83 36.64
CA VAL A 434 -10.04 -23.29 37.05
C VAL A 434 -10.60 -23.94 38.35
N PRO A 435 -11.04 -23.17 39.39
CA PRO A 435 -12.39 -22.54 39.44
C PRO A 435 -12.41 -21.00 39.38
N ILE A 436 -13.41 -20.48 38.66
CA ILE A 436 -13.70 -19.06 38.42
C ILE A 436 -14.20 -18.40 39.71
N SER A 437 -13.48 -17.41 40.22
CA SER A 437 -14.03 -16.44 41.16
C SER A 437 -13.29 -15.10 41.07
N LYS A 438 -13.99 -14.12 40.48
CA LYS A 438 -13.64 -12.69 40.33
C LYS A 438 -12.44 -12.35 39.45
N ARG A 439 -12.54 -11.14 38.88
CA ARG A 439 -11.55 -10.46 38.03
C ARG A 439 -10.32 -10.05 38.86
N GLU A 440 -9.72 -10.99 39.59
CA GLU A 440 -8.50 -10.77 40.35
C GLU A 440 -7.28 -11.01 39.46
N ILE A 441 -6.23 -10.23 39.70
CA ILE A 441 -4.95 -10.34 39.02
C ILE A 441 -4.32 -11.66 39.45
N ASP A 442 -4.09 -12.55 38.49
CA ASP A 442 -3.46 -13.85 38.69
C ASP A 442 -2.17 -13.86 37.89
N ALA A 443 -1.03 -13.80 38.60
CA ALA A 443 0.28 -13.66 37.99
C ALA A 443 0.63 -14.82 37.05
N GLU A 444 0.13 -16.03 37.30
CA GLU A 444 0.41 -17.22 36.48
C GLU A 444 -0.38 -17.15 35.17
N ARG A 445 -1.67 -16.77 35.24
CA ARG A 445 -2.48 -16.51 34.04
C ARG A 445 -1.98 -15.32 33.23
N ASP A 446 -1.63 -14.22 33.88
CA ASP A 446 -1.11 -13.03 33.21
C ASP A 446 0.20 -13.36 32.49
N MET A 447 1.03 -14.25 33.06
CA MET A 447 2.22 -14.75 32.40
C MET A 447 1.89 -15.56 31.14
N THR A 448 0.95 -16.51 31.19
CA THR A 448 0.53 -17.28 30.00
C THR A 448 -0.13 -16.39 28.93
N VAL A 449 -0.92 -15.39 29.33
CA VAL A 449 -1.49 -14.40 28.40
C VAL A 449 -0.39 -13.54 27.77
N ASN A 450 0.60 -13.10 28.56
CA ASN A 450 1.75 -12.35 28.05
C ASN A 450 2.60 -13.16 27.07
N VAL A 451 2.67 -14.50 27.23
CA VAL A 451 3.33 -15.38 26.25
C VAL A 451 2.59 -15.33 24.91
N ILE A 452 1.25 -15.41 24.91
CA ILE A 452 0.44 -15.29 23.69
C ILE A 452 0.61 -13.90 23.07
N ASP A 453 0.59 -12.83 23.87
CA ASP A 453 0.78 -11.46 23.39
C ASP A 453 2.15 -11.28 22.73
N LYS A 454 3.21 -11.77 23.39
CA LYS A 454 4.57 -11.75 22.85
C LYS A 454 4.71 -12.59 21.59
N ALA A 455 4.05 -13.74 21.52
CA ALA A 455 4.01 -14.58 20.32
C ALA A 455 3.32 -13.85 19.16
N CYS A 456 2.20 -13.17 19.41
CA CYS A 456 1.55 -12.30 18.41
C CYS A 456 2.53 -11.24 17.88
N ASP A 457 3.23 -10.56 18.79
CA ASP A 457 4.21 -9.53 18.50
C ASP A 457 5.40 -10.03 17.64
N MET A 458 5.74 -11.30 17.79
CA MET A 458 6.82 -11.98 17.05
C MET A 458 6.41 -12.43 15.63
N THR A 459 5.11 -12.52 15.35
CA THR A 459 4.61 -12.83 13.99
C THR A 459 4.65 -11.63 13.05
N VAL A 460 4.63 -10.40 13.60
CA VAL A 460 4.67 -9.16 12.82
C VAL A 460 6.12 -8.71 12.63
N PRO A 461 6.60 -8.51 11.40
CA PRO A 461 7.94 -7.98 11.16
C PRO A 461 8.13 -6.59 11.79
N LEU A 462 9.35 -6.30 12.28
CA LEU A 462 9.67 -4.99 12.89
C LEU A 462 9.40 -3.83 11.92
N LEU A 463 9.71 -4.02 10.63
CA LEU A 463 9.36 -3.08 9.57
C LEU A 463 7.89 -2.67 9.61
N VAL A 464 6.98 -3.64 9.68
CA VAL A 464 5.53 -3.41 9.66
C VAL A 464 5.08 -2.71 10.94
N ARG A 465 5.65 -3.09 12.09
CA ARG A 465 5.36 -2.45 13.38
C ARG A 465 5.74 -0.97 13.36
N ILE A 466 6.97 -0.65 12.93
CA ILE A 466 7.46 0.73 12.85
C ILE A 466 6.61 1.52 11.85
N GLN A 467 6.29 0.93 10.69
CA GLN A 467 5.44 1.57 9.69
C GLN A 467 4.06 1.93 10.26
N GLN A 468 3.38 1.00 10.95
CA GLN A 468 2.06 1.25 11.55
C GLN A 468 2.10 2.33 12.63
N ILE A 469 3.19 2.43 13.38
CA ILE A 469 3.39 3.49 14.37
C ILE A 469 3.58 4.83 13.66
N ILE A 470 4.50 4.92 12.69
CA ILE A 470 4.93 6.18 12.07
C ILE A 470 3.88 6.76 11.12
N HIS A 471 3.16 5.92 10.37
CA HIS A 471 2.20 6.35 9.35
C HIS A 471 1.20 7.43 9.83
N PRO A 472 0.47 7.28 10.96
CA PRO A 472 -0.42 8.33 11.45
C PRO A 472 0.32 9.60 11.88
N TRP A 473 1.51 9.50 12.48
CA TRP A 473 2.31 10.70 12.81
C TRP A 473 2.73 11.46 11.56
N VAL A 474 3.07 10.73 10.50
CA VAL A 474 3.44 11.34 9.22
C VAL A 474 2.26 12.10 8.63
N GLY A 475 1.12 11.42 8.45
CA GLY A 475 -0.06 12.00 7.80
C GLY A 475 -0.77 13.09 8.60
N PHE A 476 -0.76 13.05 9.93
CA PHE A 476 -1.57 13.94 10.78
C PHE A 476 -0.78 14.96 11.59
N LEU A 477 0.55 14.82 11.69
CA LEU A 477 1.39 15.79 12.41
C LEU A 477 2.52 16.31 11.53
N ILE A 478 3.36 15.43 11.00
CA ILE A 478 4.60 15.82 10.31
C ILE A 478 4.30 16.60 9.05
N ILE A 479 3.53 16.04 8.11
CA ILE A 479 3.22 16.72 6.85
C ILE A 479 2.39 17.99 7.12
N PRO A 480 1.31 17.98 7.93
CA PRO A 480 0.59 19.19 8.29
C PRO A 480 1.48 20.31 8.85
N LEU A 481 2.43 19.98 9.71
CA LEU A 481 3.34 20.95 10.32
C LEU A 481 4.38 21.47 9.31
N PHE A 482 4.87 20.60 8.44
CA PHE A 482 5.69 21.00 7.29
C PHE A 482 4.95 21.98 6.38
N ILE A 483 3.67 21.73 6.08
CA ILE A 483 2.83 22.64 5.30
C ILE A 483 2.71 23.98 6.00
N LEU A 484 2.41 23.98 7.30
CA LEU A 484 2.29 25.21 8.09
C LEU A 484 3.61 26.00 8.17
N ALA A 485 4.77 25.38 8.02
CA ALA A 485 6.06 26.05 8.09
C ALA A 485 6.53 26.62 6.74
N ASN A 486 6.16 25.98 5.62
CA ASN A 486 6.74 26.25 4.30
C ASN A 486 5.76 26.87 3.30
N THR A 487 4.45 26.78 3.54
CA THR A 487 3.43 27.26 2.57
C THR A 487 3.14 28.75 2.66
N GLY A 488 3.46 29.38 3.79
CA GLY A 488 3.22 30.80 4.00
C GLY A 488 3.90 31.67 2.94
N VAL A 489 3.10 32.53 2.31
CA VAL A 489 3.51 33.56 1.35
C VAL A 489 2.71 34.82 1.69
N ASP A 490 3.38 35.96 1.83
CA ASP A 490 2.74 37.27 1.98
C ASP A 490 2.25 37.75 0.61
N LEU A 491 0.94 37.69 0.36
CA LEU A 491 0.35 38.07 -0.92
C LEU A 491 0.11 39.58 -1.04
N TRP A 492 0.11 40.32 0.08
CA TRP A 492 -0.15 41.77 0.07
C TRP A 492 1.10 42.56 -0.32
N GLY A 493 2.27 42.08 0.08
CA GLY A 493 3.57 42.68 -0.26
C GLY A 493 4.08 42.37 -1.67
N LEU A 494 3.40 41.49 -2.42
CA LEU A 494 3.88 40.97 -3.70
C LEU A 494 3.11 41.53 -4.91
N ASP A 495 3.86 41.90 -5.96
CA ASP A 495 3.26 42.12 -7.28
C ASP A 495 2.98 40.77 -7.94
N LEU A 496 1.77 40.25 -7.71
CA LEU A 496 1.32 38.99 -8.29
C LEU A 496 1.33 39.00 -9.82
N GLY A 497 1.05 40.14 -10.46
CA GLY A 497 1.10 40.27 -11.91
C GLY A 497 2.50 40.00 -12.44
N PHE A 498 3.50 40.61 -11.81
CA PHE A 498 4.91 40.37 -12.11
C PHE A 498 5.31 38.91 -11.85
N ILE A 499 5.00 38.36 -10.67
CA ILE A 499 5.42 37.00 -10.26
C ILE A 499 4.86 35.92 -11.19
N LEU A 500 3.60 36.04 -11.60
CA LEU A 500 2.96 35.08 -12.50
C LEU A 500 3.60 35.01 -13.88
N THR A 501 4.28 36.08 -14.30
CA THR A 501 5.00 36.12 -15.59
C THR A 501 6.46 35.68 -15.49
N GLN A 502 6.96 35.43 -14.28
CA GLN A 502 8.36 35.04 -14.10
C GLN A 502 8.62 33.63 -14.60
N PRO A 503 9.79 33.38 -15.24
CA PRO A 503 10.17 32.07 -15.75
C PRO A 503 10.15 30.95 -14.70
N VAL A 504 10.48 31.26 -13.44
CA VAL A 504 10.42 30.29 -12.33
C VAL A 504 8.99 29.82 -12.11
N THR A 505 8.05 30.75 -11.89
CA THR A 505 6.63 30.46 -11.67
C THR A 505 6.03 29.69 -12.84
N LEU A 506 6.25 30.17 -14.07
CA LEU A 506 5.74 29.53 -15.28
C LEU A 506 6.37 28.15 -15.51
N GLY A 507 7.68 28.01 -15.25
CA GLY A 507 8.40 26.75 -15.35
C GLY A 507 7.88 25.70 -14.38
N VAL A 508 7.60 26.08 -13.13
CA VAL A 508 7.01 25.17 -12.15
C VAL A 508 5.59 24.77 -12.56
N VAL A 509 4.73 25.73 -12.93
CA VAL A 509 3.34 25.45 -13.34
C VAL A 509 3.31 24.54 -14.57
N ALA A 510 4.09 24.86 -15.61
CA ALA A 510 4.16 24.07 -16.83
C ALA A 510 4.79 22.69 -16.58
N GLY A 511 5.83 22.60 -15.75
CA GLY A 511 6.45 21.33 -15.39
C GLY A 511 5.49 20.41 -14.65
N LEU A 512 4.82 20.91 -13.59
CA LEU A 512 3.86 20.14 -12.81
C LEU A 512 2.63 19.75 -13.62
N PHE A 513 2.06 20.69 -14.38
CA PHE A 513 0.84 20.41 -15.15
C PHE A 513 1.14 19.66 -16.45
N LEU A 514 1.90 20.24 -17.38
CA LEU A 514 2.13 19.67 -18.71
C LEU A 514 3.19 18.56 -18.67
N GLY A 515 4.27 18.76 -17.91
CA GLY A 515 5.38 17.80 -17.83
C GLY A 515 4.93 16.45 -17.29
N LYS A 516 4.20 16.42 -16.18
CA LYS A 516 3.68 15.17 -15.61
C LYS A 516 2.68 14.49 -16.55
N GLN A 517 1.78 15.25 -17.16
CA GLN A 517 0.83 14.71 -18.15
C GLN A 517 1.53 14.01 -19.32
N ILE A 518 2.48 14.70 -19.95
CA ILE A 518 3.21 14.19 -21.12
C ILE A 518 4.09 13.02 -20.69
N GLY A 519 4.90 13.21 -19.66
CA GLY A 519 5.89 12.24 -19.19
C GLY A 519 5.26 10.91 -18.77
N ILE A 520 4.30 10.96 -17.83
CA ILE A 520 3.65 9.76 -17.28
C ILE A 520 2.91 9.02 -18.40
N THR A 521 2.13 9.72 -19.22
CA THR A 521 1.33 9.09 -20.28
C THR A 521 2.22 8.49 -21.36
N LEU A 522 3.25 9.22 -21.82
CA LEU A 522 4.14 8.77 -22.90
C LEU A 522 4.99 7.58 -22.47
N PHE A 523 5.62 7.62 -21.30
CA PHE A 523 6.48 6.51 -20.85
C PHE A 523 5.65 5.28 -20.48
N SER A 524 4.46 5.46 -19.92
CA SER A 524 3.50 4.36 -19.74
C SER A 524 3.09 3.73 -21.07
N TYR A 525 2.85 4.57 -22.09
CA TYR A 525 2.55 4.10 -23.44
C TYR A 525 3.70 3.33 -24.07
N ILE A 526 4.92 3.85 -23.96
CA ILE A 526 6.13 3.18 -24.49
C ILE A 526 6.32 1.83 -23.81
N SER A 527 6.23 1.74 -22.48
CA SER A 527 6.47 0.51 -21.73
C SER A 527 5.45 -0.59 -22.03
N VAL A 528 4.18 -0.22 -22.25
CA VAL A 528 3.13 -1.15 -22.69
C VAL A 528 3.33 -1.56 -24.16
N LYS A 529 3.67 -0.61 -25.04
CA LYS A 529 3.88 -0.89 -26.48
C LYS A 529 5.09 -1.79 -26.73
N THR A 530 6.15 -1.65 -25.96
CA THR A 530 7.34 -2.51 -26.01
C THR A 530 7.15 -3.85 -25.29
N LYS A 531 5.96 -4.11 -24.72
CA LYS A 531 5.64 -5.31 -23.95
C LYS A 531 6.51 -5.51 -22.70
N LEU A 532 7.14 -4.43 -22.20
CA LEU A 532 7.86 -4.42 -20.93
C LEU A 532 6.88 -4.39 -19.75
N ALA A 533 5.70 -3.79 -19.94
CA ALA A 533 4.66 -3.69 -18.94
C ALA A 533 3.26 -4.01 -19.51
N SER A 534 2.29 -4.21 -18.62
CA SER A 534 0.88 -4.39 -18.96
C SER A 534 0.01 -3.48 -18.08
N LEU A 535 -1.08 -2.96 -18.63
CA LEU A 535 -2.04 -2.19 -17.85
C LEU A 535 -2.71 -3.07 -16.78
N PRO A 536 -2.96 -2.55 -15.56
CA PRO A 536 -3.68 -3.28 -14.53
C PRO A 536 -5.12 -3.62 -14.94
N SER A 537 -5.68 -4.64 -14.31
CA SER A 537 -7.07 -5.08 -14.51
C SER A 537 -8.05 -3.91 -14.31
N GLY A 538 -8.90 -3.64 -15.31
CA GLY A 538 -9.89 -2.56 -15.24
C GLY A 538 -9.33 -1.14 -15.45
N VAL A 539 -8.02 -1.02 -15.70
CA VAL A 539 -7.37 0.26 -16.02
C VAL A 539 -7.20 0.38 -17.54
N GLY A 540 -7.50 1.56 -18.07
CA GLY A 540 -7.37 1.87 -19.49
C GLY A 540 -6.64 3.20 -19.68
N TRP A 541 -6.33 3.57 -20.91
CA TRP A 541 -5.57 4.79 -21.21
C TRP A 541 -6.19 6.08 -20.66
N ARG A 542 -7.53 6.16 -20.62
CA ARG A 542 -8.24 7.28 -19.99
C ARG A 542 -7.90 7.38 -18.50
N HIS A 543 -7.86 6.25 -17.79
CA HIS A 543 -7.49 6.20 -16.39
C HIS A 543 -6.02 6.58 -16.16
N ILE A 544 -5.11 6.15 -17.04
CA ILE A 544 -3.69 6.52 -16.97
C ILE A 544 -3.50 8.03 -17.18
N TYR A 545 -4.21 8.63 -18.14
CA TYR A 545 -4.17 10.07 -18.33
C TYR A 545 -4.75 10.84 -17.13
N GLY A 546 -5.86 10.36 -16.56
CA GLY A 546 -6.39 10.91 -15.31
C GLY A 546 -5.41 10.80 -14.14
N ALA A 547 -4.68 9.68 -14.03
CA ALA A 547 -3.61 9.52 -13.05
C ALA A 547 -2.44 10.47 -13.31
N ALA A 548 -2.10 10.72 -14.58
CA ALA A 548 -1.06 11.69 -14.95
C ALA A 548 -1.43 13.14 -14.57
N LEU A 549 -2.71 13.51 -14.64
CA LEU A 549 -3.20 14.79 -14.13
C LEU A 549 -3.05 14.89 -12.61
N LEU A 550 -3.44 13.85 -11.86
CA LEU A 550 -3.25 13.83 -10.41
C LEU A 550 -1.77 13.80 -10.02
N GLY A 551 -0.92 13.14 -10.81
CA GLY A 551 0.54 13.14 -10.62
C GLY A 551 1.19 14.53 -10.75
N GLY A 552 0.46 15.53 -11.26
CA GLY A 552 0.88 16.93 -11.27
C GLY A 552 0.73 17.67 -9.94
N ILE A 553 0.27 17.01 -8.88
CA ILE A 553 0.20 17.56 -7.54
C ILE A 553 1.56 17.33 -6.85
N GLY A 554 2.50 18.28 -6.97
CA GLY A 554 3.85 18.16 -6.38
C GLY A 554 3.99 18.71 -4.96
N PHE A 555 3.08 19.61 -4.58
CA PHE A 555 2.97 20.33 -3.31
C PHE A 555 4.11 20.16 -2.29
N THR A 556 4.00 19.26 -1.31
CA THR A 556 4.97 19.17 -0.19
C THR A 556 6.40 18.89 -0.65
N MET A 557 6.58 17.92 -1.56
CA MET A 557 7.89 17.57 -2.07
C MET A 557 8.48 18.66 -2.98
N SER A 558 7.64 19.32 -3.78
CA SER A 558 8.08 20.49 -4.56
C SER A 558 8.48 21.68 -3.67
N LEU A 559 7.76 21.91 -2.56
CA LEU A 559 8.12 22.94 -1.57
C LEU A 559 9.43 22.61 -0.86
N PHE A 560 9.64 21.33 -0.57
CA PHE A 560 10.89 20.88 0.03
C PHE A 560 12.07 21.14 -0.91
N ILE A 561 11.95 20.74 -2.18
CA ILE A 561 13.01 20.96 -3.18
C ILE A 561 13.24 22.44 -3.44
N SER A 562 12.21 23.29 -3.41
CA SER A 562 12.40 24.73 -3.62
C SER A 562 13.25 25.36 -2.51
N HIS A 563 13.11 24.91 -1.27
CA HIS A 563 13.94 25.34 -0.14
C HIS A 563 15.41 24.89 -0.25
N LEU A 564 15.68 23.78 -0.95
CA LEU A 564 17.05 23.35 -1.26
C LEU A 564 17.62 24.11 -2.46
N ALA A 565 16.78 24.45 -3.44
CA ALA A 565 17.19 25.10 -4.66
C ALA A 565 17.45 26.60 -4.51
N PHE A 566 16.68 27.29 -3.66
CA PHE A 566 16.70 28.74 -3.58
C PHE A 566 16.97 29.25 -2.17
N THR A 567 18.00 30.08 -2.05
CA THR A 567 18.31 30.83 -0.82
C THR A 567 17.65 32.21 -0.79
N ALA A 568 17.39 32.80 -1.97
CA ALA A 568 16.75 34.11 -2.08
C ALA A 568 15.23 34.01 -1.89
N SER A 569 14.69 34.82 -0.98
CA SER A 569 13.25 34.86 -0.65
C SER A 569 12.36 35.10 -1.87
N ALA A 570 12.75 36.01 -2.76
CA ALA A 570 11.99 36.31 -3.97
C ALA A 570 11.82 35.09 -4.90
N LEU A 571 12.87 34.28 -5.09
CA LEU A 571 12.79 33.06 -5.91
C LEU A 571 11.97 31.97 -5.22
N LEU A 572 12.08 31.87 -3.89
CA LEU A 572 11.23 30.97 -3.09
C LEU A 572 9.75 31.32 -3.22
N ASP A 573 9.38 32.60 -3.16
CA ASP A 573 7.98 33.01 -3.28
C ASP A 573 7.43 32.76 -4.69
N MET A 574 8.23 33.01 -5.74
CA MET A 574 7.89 32.63 -7.13
C MET A 574 7.66 31.11 -7.25
N ALA A 575 8.56 30.30 -6.68
CA ALA A 575 8.44 28.86 -6.68
C ALA A 575 7.19 28.39 -5.92
N LYS A 576 6.95 28.89 -4.70
CA LYS A 576 5.78 28.55 -3.87
C LYS A 576 4.47 28.85 -4.60
N ILE A 577 4.36 30.03 -5.20
CA ILE A 577 3.18 30.42 -6.00
C ILE A 577 3.01 29.48 -7.20
N GLY A 578 4.11 29.18 -7.90
CA GLY A 578 4.09 28.23 -9.01
C GLY A 578 3.65 26.82 -8.60
N ILE A 579 4.14 26.33 -7.45
CA ILE A 579 3.78 25.01 -6.89
C ILE A 579 2.30 24.97 -6.52
N LEU A 580 1.81 26.01 -5.83
CA LEU A 580 0.41 26.12 -5.42
C LEU A 580 -0.52 26.13 -6.64
N LEU A 581 -0.23 26.95 -7.65
CA LEU A 581 -1.02 27.04 -8.87
C LEU A 581 -0.95 25.76 -9.69
N GLY A 582 0.24 25.22 -9.93
CA GLY A 582 0.44 23.99 -10.68
C GLY A 582 -0.30 22.81 -10.04
N SER A 583 -0.16 22.66 -8.72
CA SER A 583 -0.82 21.59 -7.96
C SER A 583 -2.34 21.77 -7.95
N LEU A 584 -2.85 22.99 -7.79
CA LEU A 584 -4.29 23.28 -7.81
C LEU A 584 -4.90 22.98 -9.18
N ILE A 585 -4.27 23.42 -10.27
CA ILE A 585 -4.73 23.19 -11.63
C ILE A 585 -4.74 21.69 -11.93
N SER A 586 -3.65 20.98 -11.62
CA SER A 586 -3.53 19.52 -11.77
C SER A 586 -4.59 18.76 -11.00
N GLY A 587 -4.79 19.10 -9.72
CA GLY A 587 -5.78 18.45 -8.86
C GLY A 587 -7.23 18.69 -9.31
N LEU A 588 -7.58 19.93 -9.66
CA LEU A 588 -8.91 20.26 -10.17
C LEU A 588 -9.18 19.60 -11.53
N ALA A 589 -8.21 19.66 -12.45
CA ALA A 589 -8.33 19.02 -13.76
C ALA A 589 -8.50 17.50 -13.64
N GLY A 590 -7.69 16.84 -12.78
CA GLY A 590 -7.82 15.41 -12.50
C GLY A 590 -9.19 15.07 -11.89
N TRP A 591 -9.65 15.84 -10.90
CA TRP A 591 -10.96 15.64 -10.27
C TRP A 591 -12.12 15.79 -11.27
N ILE A 592 -12.13 16.86 -12.08
CA ILE A 592 -13.13 17.08 -13.12
C ILE A 592 -13.09 15.93 -14.13
N TYR A 593 -11.88 15.56 -14.60
CA TYR A 593 -11.69 14.50 -15.59
C TYR A 593 -12.27 13.17 -15.11
N PHE A 594 -11.93 12.74 -13.88
CA PHE A 594 -12.46 11.49 -13.33
C PHE A 594 -13.98 11.53 -13.15
N LYS A 595 -14.55 12.68 -12.75
CA LYS A 595 -16.00 12.86 -12.69
C LYS A 595 -16.68 12.74 -14.06
N LEU A 596 -16.03 13.21 -15.12
CA LEU A 596 -16.58 13.13 -16.47
C LEU A 596 -16.54 11.68 -16.98
N ILE A 597 -15.42 10.97 -16.83
CA ILE A 597 -15.33 9.59 -17.33
C ILE A 597 -16.22 8.61 -16.53
N ALA A 598 -16.46 8.87 -15.23
CA ALA A 598 -17.32 8.03 -14.41
C ALA A 598 -18.81 8.13 -14.79
N LYS A 599 -19.24 9.22 -15.45
CA LYS A 599 -20.61 9.41 -15.95
C LYS A 599 -20.86 8.71 -17.28
N VAL A 600 -19.81 8.35 -18.02
CA VAL A 600 -19.92 7.61 -19.29
C VAL A 600 -19.99 6.12 -18.96
N LYS A 601 -21.20 5.63 -18.66
CA LYS A 601 -21.52 4.21 -18.53
C LYS A 601 -22.54 3.80 -19.57
#